data_AF-A0A7X8DWF9-F1
#
_entry.id   AF-A0A7X8DWF9-F1
#
_cell.length_a   1.000
_cell.length_b   1.000
_cell.length_c   1.000
_cell.angle_alpha   90.00
_cell.angle_beta   90.00
_cell.angle_gamma   90.00
#
_symmetry.space_group_name_H-M   'P 1'
#
loop_
_entity.id
_entity.type
_entity.pdbx_description
1 polymer ?
#
loop_
_entity_poly.entity_id
_entity_poly.type
_entity_poly.pdbx_seq_one_letter_code
_entity_poly.pdbx_strand_id
1 'polypeptide(L)'
;MYYRKKIWSLSIFLIIVFLFTACSKFIPQKKEGEDIKNPIDISEELKEDQKENKEQKKDLTREEAIAIENEFFYRVLNLDTMPGTNEVVDFNSKEELLNYVMEVAGKDLATLFVDNIYEEQAGKLYLIPKGAPPRFLVGSPYEFNKIDEDSYVIIQDEENEMYGPYRLTIEFKYIDGKWKMTDRIFEERIIEGNNEEIIDSKTAKTIISDIANKLIYALSVKDADSIAKYVHPKKGVRFTPYTNVSLEDDLVFSKEEMKTFFENKNIYKWGYYDGSGEEINLTPSEYYDIFVYSKDFINAPEIGYNEVLSMGNMLENQFDVYDNPIIVEYYFSGFNPEYEGLDWQSLRLVFEQYEGNWNLVGIIHNQWTI
;
A
#
# COMPACT_ATOMS: atom_id res chain seq x y z
N MET A 1 37.94 -7.89 -2.41
CA MET A 1 37.98 -9.35 -2.17
C MET A 1 37.88 -9.58 -0.67
N TYR A 2 36.68 -9.78 -0.14
CA TYR A 2 36.46 -10.08 1.28
C TYR A 2 35.31 -11.10 1.38
N TYR A 3 35.64 -12.31 1.84
CA TYR A 3 34.74 -13.45 1.98
C TYR A 3 33.93 -13.34 3.29
N ARG A 4 32.60 -13.44 3.23
CA ARG A 4 31.72 -13.71 4.38
C ARG A 4 31.30 -15.18 4.38
N LYS A 5 31.60 -15.91 5.47
CA LYS A 5 31.11 -17.27 5.72
C LYS A 5 29.72 -17.22 6.37
N LYS A 6 28.74 -17.89 5.76
CA LYS A 6 27.42 -18.22 6.35
C LYS A 6 27.58 -19.40 7.33
N ILE A 7 26.95 -19.31 8.50
CA ILE A 7 26.77 -20.43 9.44
C ILE A 7 25.26 -20.71 9.51
N TRP A 8 24.88 -21.95 9.25
CA TRP A 8 23.54 -22.51 9.45
C TRP A 8 23.42 -23.03 10.89
N SER A 9 22.29 -22.78 11.56
CA SER A 9 21.92 -23.48 12.81
C SER A 9 20.65 -24.29 12.60
N LEU A 10 20.79 -25.60 12.83
CA LEU A 10 19.80 -26.66 12.76
C LEU A 10 18.84 -26.62 13.96
N SER A 11 17.53 -26.75 13.71
CA SER A 11 16.50 -26.91 14.75
C SER A 11 16.55 -28.31 15.36
N ILE A 12 16.53 -28.41 16.69
CA ILE A 12 16.42 -29.67 17.44
C ILE A 12 15.06 -29.69 18.16
N PHE A 13 14.27 -30.71 17.84
CA PHE A 13 13.01 -31.11 18.48
C PHE A 13 13.29 -31.73 19.86
N LEU A 14 12.56 -31.36 20.91
CA LEU A 14 12.55 -32.11 22.16
C LEU A 14 11.10 -32.34 22.64
N ILE A 15 10.68 -33.59 22.53
CA ILE A 15 9.46 -34.18 23.09
C ILE A 15 9.74 -34.51 24.56
N ILE A 16 8.89 -34.06 25.48
CA ILE A 16 8.86 -34.58 26.86
C ILE A 16 7.46 -35.11 27.16
N VAL A 17 7.40 -36.44 27.27
CA VAL A 17 6.30 -37.22 27.81
C VAL A 17 6.59 -37.47 29.29
N PHE A 18 5.61 -37.25 30.16
CA PHE A 18 5.58 -37.87 31.48
C PHE A 18 4.18 -38.44 31.78
N LEU A 19 4.14 -39.77 31.87
CA LEU A 19 3.07 -40.58 32.45
C LEU A 19 3.16 -40.52 33.98
N PHE A 20 2.04 -40.68 34.70
CA PHE A 20 1.83 -41.77 35.67
C PHE A 20 0.38 -41.79 36.23
N THR A 21 -0.35 -42.84 35.83
CA THR A 21 -1.25 -43.74 36.62
C THR A 21 -2.44 -43.24 37.45
N ALA A 22 -3.63 -43.46 36.88
CA ALA A 22 -4.71 -44.38 37.30
C ALA A 22 -5.10 -44.58 38.79
N CYS A 23 -6.39 -44.42 39.08
CA CYS A 23 -7.15 -45.41 39.85
C CYS A 23 -8.64 -45.48 39.41
N SER A 24 -9.12 -46.72 39.43
CA SER A 24 -10.34 -47.33 38.84
C SER A 24 -11.72 -46.86 39.32
N LYS A 25 -12.76 -46.98 38.47
CA LYS A 25 -13.80 -48.03 38.56
C LYS A 25 -14.80 -48.07 37.36
N PHE A 26 -15.17 -49.31 37.02
CA PHE A 26 -16.05 -49.91 35.98
C PHE A 26 -17.52 -49.39 35.94
N ILE A 27 -18.18 -49.10 34.79
CA ILE A 27 -18.98 -49.95 33.80
C ILE A 27 -20.49 -50.14 34.18
N PRO A 28 -21.55 -50.16 33.30
CA PRO A 28 -21.95 -49.32 32.13
C PRO A 28 -23.51 -49.13 31.93
N GLN A 29 -23.91 -48.45 30.83
CA GLN A 29 -25.10 -48.61 29.91
C GLN A 29 -26.62 -48.54 30.30
N LYS A 30 -27.33 -47.67 29.51
CA LYS A 30 -28.63 -47.76 28.76
C LYS A 30 -29.93 -48.15 29.52
N LYS A 31 -31.17 -47.71 29.21
CA LYS A 31 -31.83 -46.97 28.10
C LYS A 31 -33.29 -46.62 28.53
N GLU A 32 -33.88 -45.60 27.89
CA GLU A 32 -35.30 -45.37 27.52
C GLU A 32 -36.44 -45.35 28.59
N GLY A 33 -37.27 -44.30 28.55
CA GLY A 33 -38.61 -44.27 29.14
C GLY A 33 -39.21 -42.86 29.30
N GLU A 34 -40.35 -42.62 28.66
CA GLU A 34 -41.16 -41.39 28.52
C GLU A 34 -41.94 -40.92 29.78
N ASP A 35 -42.17 -39.60 29.83
CA ASP A 35 -43.35 -38.81 30.25
C ASP A 35 -44.03 -38.91 31.66
N ILE A 36 -44.13 -37.73 32.32
CA ILE A 36 -45.31 -37.08 32.98
C ILE A 36 -44.97 -36.29 34.28
N LYS A 37 -45.10 -34.95 34.17
CA LYS A 37 -45.57 -33.87 35.10
C LYS A 37 -45.23 -33.87 36.62
N ASN A 38 -44.41 -32.87 37.00
CA ASN A 38 -44.49 -31.84 38.08
C ASN A 38 -44.99 -32.20 39.51
N PRO A 39 -44.37 -31.66 40.60
CA PRO A 39 -44.41 -30.20 40.86
C PRO A 39 -43.18 -29.54 41.55
N ILE A 40 -42.88 -28.32 41.08
CA ILE A 40 -42.45 -27.10 41.81
C ILE A 40 -41.65 -27.34 43.11
N ASP A 41 -40.35 -27.01 43.07
CA ASP A 41 -39.61 -26.60 44.25
C ASP A 41 -38.82 -25.31 43.99
N ILE A 42 -38.94 -24.43 44.95
CA ILE A 42 -38.65 -23.01 44.94
C ILE A 42 -37.13 -22.85 45.09
N SER A 43 -36.43 -22.64 43.98
CA SER A 43 -34.98 -22.32 44.00
C SER A 43 -34.56 -21.40 42.84
N GLU A 44 -35.49 -20.57 42.37
CA GLU A 44 -35.26 -19.61 41.28
C GLU A 44 -34.97 -18.19 41.75
N GLU A 45 -34.63 -17.98 43.01
CA GLU A 45 -34.03 -16.73 43.48
C GLU A 45 -32.64 -17.00 44.06
N LEU A 46 -31.66 -16.25 43.54
CA LEU A 46 -30.25 -16.16 43.96
C LEU A 46 -29.25 -17.07 43.23
N LYS A 47 -29.15 -16.94 41.90
CA LYS A 47 -27.88 -17.04 41.14
C LYS A 47 -27.89 -16.12 39.91
N GLU A 48 -28.03 -14.82 40.13
CA GLU A 48 -27.42 -13.84 39.24
C GLU A 48 -25.97 -13.65 39.71
N ASP A 49 -25.05 -14.38 39.08
CA ASP A 49 -23.63 -14.05 39.13
C ASP A 49 -23.09 -14.03 37.69
N GLN A 50 -22.95 -12.80 37.20
CA GLN A 50 -21.84 -12.31 36.38
C GLN A 50 -21.48 -13.14 35.13
N LYS A 51 -22.21 -12.88 34.03
CA LYS A 51 -21.57 -12.89 32.71
C LYS A 51 -20.82 -11.57 32.56
N GLU A 52 -19.52 -11.59 32.79
CA GLU A 52 -18.60 -10.58 32.26
C GLU A 52 -18.86 -10.43 30.76
N ASN A 53 -19.33 -9.25 30.38
CA ASN A 53 -19.44 -8.84 29.00
C ASN A 53 -18.00 -8.55 28.51
N LYS A 54 -17.29 -9.57 28.02
CA LYS A 54 -16.04 -9.34 27.28
C LYS A 54 -16.42 -8.62 26.01
N GLU A 55 -16.23 -7.30 25.98
CA GLU A 55 -16.29 -6.52 24.75
C GLU A 55 -15.37 -7.19 23.73
N GLN A 56 -15.98 -7.69 22.66
CA GLN A 56 -15.26 -8.30 21.57
C GLN A 56 -14.47 -7.19 20.87
N LYS A 57 -13.15 -7.29 20.89
CA LYS A 57 -12.25 -6.33 20.25
C LYS A 57 -12.68 -6.12 18.79
N LYS A 58 -12.99 -4.87 18.46
CA LYS A 58 -13.35 -4.44 17.10
C LYS A 58 -12.09 -4.09 16.32
N ASP A 59 -12.07 -4.46 15.05
CA ASP A 59 -11.05 -4.02 14.09
C ASP A 59 -11.07 -2.49 13.92
N LEU A 60 -9.88 -1.91 13.75
CA LEU A 60 -9.72 -0.47 13.53
C LEU A 60 -10.25 -0.09 12.14
N THR A 61 -11.13 0.90 12.06
CA THR A 61 -11.57 1.46 10.78
C THR A 61 -10.68 2.62 10.32
N ARG A 62 -10.75 2.99 9.03
CA ARG A 62 -10.02 4.14 8.48
C ARG A 62 -10.41 5.43 9.20
N GLU A 63 -11.70 5.62 9.44
CA GLU A 63 -12.24 6.81 10.11
C GLU A 63 -11.73 6.91 11.55
N GLU A 64 -11.66 5.77 12.26
CA GLU A 64 -11.10 5.69 13.61
C GLU A 64 -9.60 6.02 13.61
N ALA A 65 -8.82 5.49 12.66
CA ALA A 65 -7.39 5.81 12.52
C ALA A 65 -7.15 7.30 12.24
N ILE A 66 -7.93 7.89 11.33
CA ILE A 66 -7.90 9.33 11.02
C ILE A 66 -8.28 10.16 12.26
N ALA A 67 -9.29 9.73 13.02
CA ALA A 67 -9.69 10.41 14.24
C ALA A 67 -8.57 10.38 15.29
N ILE A 68 -7.89 9.24 15.47
CA ILE A 68 -6.74 9.11 16.37
C ILE A 68 -5.60 10.04 15.96
N GLU A 69 -5.26 10.10 14.66
CA GLU A 69 -4.20 10.98 14.15
C GLU A 69 -4.52 12.46 14.38
N ASN A 70 -5.74 12.88 14.04
CA ASN A 70 -6.19 14.25 14.25
C ASN A 70 -6.22 14.64 15.72
N GLU A 71 -6.73 13.75 16.57
CA GLU A 71 -6.78 13.98 18.01
C GLU A 71 -5.37 14.04 18.60
N PHE A 72 -4.45 13.18 18.18
CA PHE A 72 -3.05 13.27 18.60
C PHE A 72 -2.45 14.66 18.31
N PHE A 73 -2.59 15.14 17.08
CA PHE A 73 -2.05 16.45 16.71
C PHE A 73 -2.78 17.61 17.38
N TYR A 74 -4.09 17.50 17.60
CA TYR A 74 -4.83 18.45 18.41
C TYR A 74 -4.25 18.55 19.82
N ARG A 75 -4.05 17.41 20.50
CA ARG A 75 -3.52 17.37 21.87
C ARG A 75 -2.10 17.88 22.00
N VAL A 76 -1.29 17.70 20.95
CA VAL A 76 0.14 17.99 20.99
C VAL A 76 0.46 19.39 20.46
N LEU A 77 -0.29 19.93 19.50
CA LEU A 77 0.04 21.20 18.82
C LEU A 77 -0.99 22.31 19.06
N ASN A 78 -2.23 21.99 19.42
CA ASN A 78 -3.29 22.99 19.56
C ASN A 78 -3.49 23.41 21.02
N LEU A 79 -2.40 23.84 21.67
CA LEU A 79 -2.41 24.36 23.04
C LEU A 79 -2.36 25.88 23.04
N ASP A 80 -3.18 26.51 23.88
CA ASP A 80 -3.18 27.96 24.04
C ASP A 80 -1.89 28.44 24.74
N THR A 81 -1.36 29.56 24.26
CA THR A 81 -0.21 30.25 24.88
C THR A 81 -0.58 31.63 25.38
N MET A 82 0.02 32.07 26.48
CA MET A 82 -0.21 33.42 27.00
C MET A 82 0.23 34.49 25.98
N PRO A 83 -0.59 35.53 25.73
CA PRO A 83 -0.30 36.54 24.72
C PRO A 83 1.09 37.18 24.88
N GLY A 84 1.86 37.18 23.79
CA GLY A 84 3.21 37.76 23.76
C GLY A 84 4.29 36.90 24.42
N THR A 85 3.98 35.66 24.77
CA THR A 85 4.91 34.67 25.31
C THR A 85 4.68 33.30 24.66
N ASN A 86 5.57 32.35 24.91
CA ASN A 86 5.36 30.94 24.55
C ASN A 86 4.85 30.09 25.71
N GLU A 87 4.46 30.70 26.83
CA GLU A 87 3.99 29.98 28.03
C GLU A 87 2.65 29.31 27.74
N VAL A 88 2.58 27.99 27.92
CA VAL A 88 1.36 27.19 27.74
C VAL A 88 0.40 27.46 28.88
N VAL A 89 -0.89 27.62 28.57
CA VAL A 89 -1.92 27.98 29.55
C VAL A 89 -2.43 26.78 30.34
N ASP A 90 -2.74 25.67 29.66
CA ASP A 90 -3.49 24.55 30.24
C ASP A 90 -2.64 23.48 30.91
N PHE A 91 -1.30 23.56 30.78
CA PHE A 91 -0.37 22.56 31.29
C PHE A 91 0.85 23.22 31.94
N ASN A 92 1.24 22.73 33.12
CA ASN A 92 2.37 23.30 33.86
C ASN A 92 3.64 22.44 33.77
N SER A 93 3.54 21.18 33.36
CA SER A 93 4.68 20.27 33.22
C SER A 93 4.57 19.36 31.99
N LYS A 94 5.72 18.83 31.56
CA LYS A 94 5.76 17.82 30.49
C LYS A 94 5.04 16.54 30.90
N GLU A 95 5.09 16.18 32.17
CA GLU A 95 4.42 14.97 32.69
C GLU A 95 2.90 15.05 32.54
N GLU A 96 2.31 16.21 32.85
CA GLU A 96 0.88 16.44 32.70
C GLU A 96 0.44 16.34 31.24
N LEU A 97 1.16 17.03 30.35
CA LEU A 97 0.90 16.98 28.91
C LEU A 97 1.12 15.56 28.35
N LEU A 98 2.16 14.86 28.80
CA LEU A 98 2.45 13.50 28.37
C LEU A 98 1.29 12.55 28.69
N ASN A 99 0.75 12.62 29.92
CA ASN A 99 -0.41 11.81 30.31
C ASN A 99 -1.64 12.12 29.44
N TYR A 100 -1.85 13.40 29.10
CA TYR A 100 -2.94 13.81 28.22
C TYR A 100 -2.79 13.26 26.79
N VAL A 101 -1.58 13.26 26.23
CA VAL A 101 -1.28 12.75 24.88
C VAL A 101 -1.31 11.21 24.82
N MET A 102 -0.87 10.54 25.89
CA MET A 102 -0.85 9.07 26.01
C MET A 102 -2.23 8.42 25.99
N GLU A 103 -3.30 9.22 26.07
CA GLU A 103 -4.65 8.72 25.87
C GLU A 103 -4.89 8.22 24.44
N VAL A 104 -4.20 8.79 23.45
CA VAL A 104 -4.38 8.50 22.02
C VAL A 104 -3.12 7.99 21.34
N ALA A 105 -1.96 8.07 22.03
CA ALA A 105 -0.69 7.59 21.52
C ALA A 105 0.03 6.62 22.48
N GLY A 106 0.92 5.82 21.92
CA GLY A 106 1.90 5.05 22.67
C GLY A 106 2.87 5.96 23.42
N LYS A 107 3.41 5.47 24.53
CA LYS A 107 4.29 6.24 25.43
C LYS A 107 5.49 6.84 24.70
N ASP A 108 6.16 6.05 23.86
CA ASP A 108 7.39 6.48 23.19
C ASP A 108 7.13 7.60 22.18
N LEU A 109 6.07 7.47 21.37
CA LEU A 109 5.65 8.51 20.43
C LEU A 109 5.20 9.80 21.14
N ALA A 110 4.40 9.66 22.20
CA ALA A 110 3.95 10.80 22.99
C ALA A 110 5.14 11.54 23.63
N THR A 111 6.09 10.79 24.20
CA THR A 111 7.32 11.35 24.79
C THR A 111 8.14 12.08 23.74
N LEU A 112 8.37 11.47 22.58
CA LEU A 112 9.12 12.06 21.46
C LEU A 112 8.56 13.44 21.08
N PHE A 113 7.24 13.55 20.91
CA PHE A 113 6.61 14.81 20.50
C PHE A 113 6.61 15.85 21.62
N VAL A 114 6.21 15.48 22.84
CA VAL A 114 6.20 16.40 23.99
C VAL A 114 7.60 16.95 24.26
N ASP A 115 8.62 16.09 24.23
CA ASP A 115 10.00 16.51 24.49
C ASP A 115 10.57 17.42 23.41
N ASN A 116 10.21 17.18 22.16
CA ASN A 116 10.72 17.96 21.05
C ASN A 116 10.00 19.32 20.95
N ILE A 117 8.70 19.39 21.29
CA ILE A 117 7.85 20.58 21.09
C ILE A 117 7.88 21.53 22.28
N TYR A 118 8.02 21.00 23.49
CA TYR A 118 7.92 21.80 24.68
C TYR A 118 9.21 21.75 25.50
N GLU A 119 9.48 22.84 26.20
CA GLU A 119 10.49 22.92 27.25
C GLU A 119 9.83 23.24 28.58
N GLU A 120 10.32 22.62 29.64
CA GLU A 120 9.86 22.89 31.00
C GLU A 120 10.92 23.72 31.72
N GLN A 121 10.52 24.89 32.23
CA GLN A 121 11.42 25.79 32.96
C GLN A 121 10.69 26.40 34.14
N ALA A 122 11.31 26.36 35.33
CA ALA A 122 10.78 26.94 36.56
C ALA A 122 9.33 26.52 36.90
N GLY A 123 8.95 25.28 36.59
CA GLY A 123 7.60 24.73 36.85
C GLY A 123 6.52 25.23 35.89
N LYS A 124 6.91 25.69 34.70
CA LYS A 124 6.04 26.11 33.62
C LYS A 124 6.45 25.44 32.31
N LEU A 125 5.49 25.27 31.41
CA LEU A 125 5.70 24.69 30.10
C LEU A 125 5.72 25.79 29.02
N TYR A 126 6.68 25.71 28.12
CA TYR A 126 6.85 26.66 27.03
C TYR A 126 6.92 25.95 25.68
N LEU A 127 6.26 26.51 24.67
CA LEU A 127 6.35 26.06 23.28
C LEU A 127 7.70 26.46 22.68
N ILE A 128 8.42 25.51 22.09
CA ILE A 128 9.64 25.75 21.32
C ILE A 128 9.23 26.11 19.88
N PRO A 129 9.51 27.32 19.38
CA PRO A 129 9.15 27.70 18.01
C PRO A 129 9.94 26.88 16.99
N LYS A 130 9.22 26.14 16.14
CA LYS A 130 9.80 25.31 15.07
C LYS A 130 8.78 25.02 13.98
N GLY A 131 9.25 24.46 12.87
CA GLY A 131 8.39 23.99 11.79
C GLY A 131 7.41 22.91 12.26
N ALA A 132 6.17 22.97 11.77
CA ALA A 132 5.14 21.98 12.06
C ALA A 132 5.43 20.70 11.26
N PRO A 133 5.49 19.51 11.88
CA PRO A 133 5.73 18.26 11.15
C PRO A 133 4.69 18.07 10.04
N PRO A 134 5.01 17.31 8.97
CA PRO A 134 4.06 17.04 7.91
C PRO A 134 2.77 16.46 8.51
N ARG A 135 1.61 16.76 7.92
CA ARG A 135 0.32 16.20 8.37
C ARG A 135 -0.09 15.06 7.47
N PHE A 136 -0.83 14.09 8.00
CA PHE A 136 -1.57 13.17 7.16
C PHE A 136 -2.63 13.93 6.36
N LEU A 137 -2.65 13.77 5.04
CA LEU A 137 -3.58 14.44 4.16
C LEU A 137 -4.70 13.48 3.76
N VAL A 138 -5.85 13.58 4.42
CA VAL A 138 -7.03 12.72 4.17
C VAL A 138 -7.51 12.82 2.71
N GLY A 139 -7.30 13.98 2.08
CA GLY A 139 -7.67 14.22 0.68
C GLY A 139 -6.69 13.63 -0.34
N SER A 140 -5.52 13.17 0.11
CA SER A 140 -4.50 12.55 -0.73
C SER A 140 -4.56 11.03 -0.61
N PRO A 141 -4.05 10.29 -1.61
CA PRO A 141 -3.99 8.83 -1.52
C PRO A 141 -3.20 8.36 -0.31
N TYR A 142 -3.61 7.22 0.25
CA TYR A 142 -2.90 6.53 1.31
C TYR A 142 -3.32 5.07 1.39
N GLU A 143 -2.38 4.23 1.80
CA GLU A 143 -2.65 2.85 2.15
C GLU A 143 -3.15 2.76 3.60
N PHE A 144 -4.04 1.81 3.87
CA PHE A 144 -4.45 1.44 5.23
C PHE A 144 -4.48 -0.07 5.33
N ASN A 145 -3.45 -0.63 5.95
CA ASN A 145 -3.17 -2.05 5.91
C ASN A 145 -3.26 -2.64 7.32
N LYS A 146 -3.96 -3.77 7.46
CA LYS A 146 -3.91 -4.59 8.67
C LYS A 146 -2.59 -5.35 8.68
N ILE A 147 -1.78 -5.19 9.72
CA ILE A 147 -0.50 -5.89 9.86
C ILE A 147 -0.71 -7.23 10.57
N ASP A 148 -1.43 -7.21 11.70
CA ASP A 148 -1.88 -8.40 12.42
C ASP A 148 -3.20 -8.12 13.14
N GLU A 149 -3.62 -8.98 14.07
CA GLU A 149 -4.86 -8.78 14.81
C GLU A 149 -4.84 -7.46 15.61
N ASP A 150 -3.70 -7.08 16.19
CA ASP A 150 -3.49 -5.98 17.13
C ASP A 150 -2.85 -4.73 16.49
N SER A 151 -2.63 -4.70 15.18
CA SER A 151 -1.92 -3.60 14.53
C SER A 151 -2.36 -3.28 13.10
N TYR A 152 -2.33 -1.99 12.78
CA TYR A 152 -2.62 -1.41 11.47
C TYR A 152 -1.57 -0.36 11.13
N VAL A 153 -1.41 -0.07 9.84
CA VAL A 153 -0.52 0.97 9.34
C VAL A 153 -1.21 1.84 8.30
N ILE A 154 -0.94 3.15 8.34
CA ILE A 154 -1.18 4.08 7.23
C ILE A 154 0.16 4.37 6.55
N ILE A 155 0.19 4.33 5.22
CA ILE A 155 1.34 4.73 4.41
C ILE A 155 0.89 5.80 3.42
N GLN A 156 1.55 6.95 3.40
CA GLN A 156 1.24 8.05 2.50
C GLN A 156 2.53 8.65 1.95
N ASP A 157 2.68 8.61 0.63
CA ASP A 157 3.71 9.36 -0.08
C ASP A 157 3.17 10.75 -0.41
N GLU A 158 3.97 11.77 -0.16
CA GLU A 158 3.59 13.17 -0.39
C GLU A 158 4.80 14.02 -0.80
N GLU A 159 4.52 15.16 -1.41
CA GLU A 159 5.54 16.15 -1.75
C GLU A 159 5.04 17.57 -1.50
N ASN A 160 5.86 18.40 -0.85
CA ASN A 160 5.60 19.83 -0.76
C ASN A 160 6.89 20.64 -0.68
N GLU A 161 6.78 21.95 -0.86
CA GLU A 161 7.93 22.86 -0.88
C GLU A 161 8.76 22.85 0.42
N MET A 162 8.16 22.46 1.56
CA MET A 162 8.84 22.48 2.86
C MET A 162 9.68 21.22 3.09
N TYR A 163 9.20 20.07 2.64
CA TYR A 163 9.79 18.76 2.96
C TYR A 163 10.37 18.03 1.74
N GLY A 164 10.11 18.51 0.52
CA GLY A 164 10.34 17.73 -0.69
C GLY A 164 9.47 16.48 -0.72
N PRO A 165 9.81 15.48 -1.55
CA PRO A 165 9.14 14.18 -1.55
C PRO A 165 9.47 13.38 -0.28
N TYR A 166 8.46 12.80 0.34
CA TYR A 166 8.59 12.00 1.55
C TYR A 166 7.58 10.86 1.62
N ARG A 167 7.88 9.87 2.45
CA ARG A 167 6.95 8.84 2.89
C ARG A 167 6.62 9.05 4.35
N LEU A 168 5.32 9.02 4.64
CA LEU A 168 4.78 9.02 5.98
C LEU A 168 4.21 7.63 6.29
N THR A 169 4.77 6.98 7.30
CA THR A 169 4.27 5.71 7.85
C THR A 169 3.75 5.93 9.26
N ILE A 170 2.48 5.59 9.52
CA ILE A 170 1.82 5.77 10.81
C ILE A 170 1.33 4.43 11.33
N GLU A 171 1.82 4.01 12.48
CA GLU A 171 1.47 2.73 13.09
C GLU A 171 0.39 2.91 14.18
N PHE A 172 -0.60 2.04 14.18
CA PHE A 172 -1.64 1.95 15.20
C PHE A 172 -1.61 0.58 15.85
N LYS A 173 -1.67 0.52 17.18
CA LYS A 173 -1.75 -0.73 17.95
C LYS A 173 -2.88 -0.71 18.97
N TYR A 174 -3.47 -1.87 19.21
CA TYR A 174 -4.46 -2.05 20.26
C TYR A 174 -3.76 -2.28 21.60
N ILE A 175 -3.71 -1.25 22.44
CA ILE A 175 -3.02 -1.26 23.74
C ILE A 175 -3.94 -0.70 24.83
N ASP A 176 -3.95 -1.36 25.99
CA ASP A 176 -4.80 -1.00 27.13
C ASP A 176 -6.30 -0.92 26.80
N GLY A 177 -6.78 -1.81 25.91
CA GLY A 177 -8.19 -1.86 25.52
C GLY A 177 -8.63 -0.78 24.52
N LYS A 178 -7.69 -0.07 23.89
CA LYS A 178 -7.99 0.94 22.86
C LYS A 178 -6.95 0.97 21.76
N TRP A 179 -7.37 1.35 20.55
CA TRP A 179 -6.45 1.66 19.47
C TRP A 179 -5.72 2.98 19.77
N LYS A 180 -4.40 2.98 19.63
CA LYS A 180 -3.55 4.17 19.79
C LYS A 180 -2.53 4.25 18.66
N MET A 181 -2.13 5.46 18.30
CA MET A 181 -1.00 5.67 17.39
C MET A 181 0.31 5.40 18.13
N THR A 182 1.07 4.40 17.72
CA THR A 182 2.29 3.97 18.43
C THR A 182 3.57 4.42 17.79
N ASP A 183 3.56 4.65 16.48
CA ASP A 183 4.73 5.12 15.77
C ASP A 183 4.34 6.04 14.61
N ARG A 184 5.27 6.91 14.22
CA ARG A 184 5.14 7.82 13.09
C ARG A 184 6.52 8.09 12.50
N ILE A 185 6.76 7.52 11.34
CA ILE A 185 8.03 7.62 10.63
C ILE A 185 7.85 8.57 9.45
N PHE A 186 8.68 9.61 9.42
CA PHE A 186 8.88 10.46 8.26
C PHE A 186 10.20 10.05 7.61
N GLU A 187 10.13 9.61 6.36
CA GLU A 187 11.29 9.24 5.56
C GLU A 187 11.37 10.21 4.39
N GLU A 188 12.42 11.04 4.36
CA GLU A 188 12.74 11.79 3.14
C GLU A 188 12.92 10.76 2.03
N ARG A 189 12.16 10.94 0.95
CA ARG A 189 12.37 10.13 -0.23
C ARG A 189 13.36 10.89 -1.09
N ILE A 190 14.56 10.35 -1.21
CA ILE A 190 15.35 10.63 -2.39
C ILE A 190 14.60 9.91 -3.51
N ILE A 191 13.96 10.67 -4.40
CA ILE A 191 13.67 10.12 -5.72
C ILE A 191 15.05 9.88 -6.32
N GLU A 192 15.61 8.68 -6.09
CA GLU A 192 16.83 8.20 -6.74
C GLU A 192 16.52 7.96 -8.22
N GLY A 193 16.11 9.02 -8.91
CA GLY A 193 16.30 9.10 -10.34
C GLY A 193 17.81 9.13 -10.55
N ASN A 194 18.30 8.31 -11.48
CA ASN A 194 19.56 8.58 -12.16
C ASN A 194 19.69 10.08 -12.39
N ASN A 195 20.90 10.65 -12.22
CA ASN A 195 21.22 12.07 -12.41
C ASN A 195 21.03 12.55 -13.87
N GLU A 196 19.89 12.31 -14.48
CA GLU A 196 19.32 13.02 -15.61
C GLU A 196 17.90 13.42 -15.19
N GLU A 197 17.65 14.73 -15.10
CA GLU A 197 16.35 15.33 -14.84
C GLU A 197 15.26 14.61 -15.65
N ILE A 198 14.25 14.02 -14.98
CA ILE A 198 13.12 13.38 -15.66
C ILE A 198 12.61 14.37 -16.70
N ILE A 199 12.57 13.94 -17.96
CA ILE A 199 12.18 14.81 -19.08
C ILE A 199 10.76 15.32 -18.79
N ASP A 200 10.60 16.64 -18.66
CA ASP A 200 9.32 17.26 -18.35
C ASP A 200 8.24 16.90 -19.38
N SER A 201 6.98 16.89 -18.97
CA SER A 201 5.85 16.44 -19.79
C SER A 201 5.78 17.08 -21.18
N LYS A 202 6.08 18.40 -21.28
CA LYS A 202 6.03 19.12 -22.55
C LYS A 202 7.17 18.69 -23.48
N THR A 203 8.37 18.51 -22.94
CA THR A 203 9.53 18.03 -23.69
C THR A 203 9.34 16.56 -24.09
N ALA A 204 8.88 15.71 -23.16
CA ALA A 204 8.59 14.30 -23.41
C ALA A 204 7.57 14.12 -24.54
N LYS A 205 6.47 14.88 -24.49
CA LYS A 205 5.47 14.92 -25.56
C LYS A 205 6.06 15.29 -26.91
N THR A 206 6.90 16.33 -26.96
CA THR A 206 7.54 16.78 -28.20
C THR A 206 8.45 15.70 -28.80
N ILE A 207 9.12 14.93 -27.94
CA ILE A 207 10.04 13.87 -28.36
C ILE A 207 9.30 12.62 -28.87
N ILE A 208 8.26 12.18 -28.15
CA ILE A 208 7.73 10.82 -28.32
C ILE A 208 6.39 10.73 -29.06
N SER A 209 5.61 11.82 -29.16
CA SER A 209 4.19 11.73 -29.59
C SER A 209 4.00 11.05 -30.94
N ASP A 210 4.88 11.32 -31.92
CA ASP A 210 4.79 10.72 -33.25
C ASP A 210 5.06 9.21 -33.24
N ILE A 211 5.99 8.75 -32.39
CA ILE A 211 6.31 7.33 -32.20
C ILE A 211 5.15 6.66 -31.46
N ALA A 212 4.69 7.26 -30.37
CA ALA A 212 3.59 6.77 -29.56
C ALA A 212 2.30 6.61 -30.39
N ASN A 213 1.93 7.62 -31.19
CA ASN A 213 0.76 7.58 -32.07
C ASN A 213 0.82 6.45 -33.10
N LYS A 214 1.99 6.19 -33.70
CA LYS A 214 2.16 5.08 -34.64
C LYS A 214 2.12 3.73 -33.94
N LEU A 215 2.71 3.65 -32.74
CA LEU A 215 2.75 2.42 -31.96
C LEU A 215 1.37 2.04 -31.42
N ILE A 216 0.62 2.98 -30.83
CA ILE A 216 -0.73 2.70 -30.34
C ILE A 216 -1.69 2.34 -31.48
N TYR A 217 -1.50 2.93 -32.66
CA TYR A 217 -2.21 2.49 -33.87
C TYR A 217 -1.85 1.06 -34.24
N ALA A 218 -0.56 0.72 -34.31
CA ALA A 218 -0.11 -0.63 -34.64
C ALA A 218 -0.62 -1.67 -33.62
N LEU A 219 -0.65 -1.31 -32.33
CA LEU A 219 -1.28 -2.10 -31.28
C LEU A 219 -2.76 -2.32 -31.62
N SER A 220 -3.55 -1.26 -31.84
CA SER A 220 -5.01 -1.33 -32.08
C SER A 220 -5.44 -2.28 -33.22
N VAL A 221 -4.57 -2.49 -34.22
CA VAL A 221 -4.82 -3.36 -35.37
C VAL A 221 -4.01 -4.66 -35.36
N LYS A 222 -3.34 -4.98 -34.25
CA LYS A 222 -2.47 -6.16 -34.07
C LYS A 222 -1.37 -6.28 -35.14
N ASP A 223 -0.79 -5.17 -35.59
CA ASP A 223 0.31 -5.15 -36.57
C ASP A 223 1.65 -5.46 -35.90
N ALA A 224 1.93 -6.77 -35.71
CA ALA A 224 3.14 -7.28 -35.08
C ALA A 224 4.44 -6.78 -35.76
N ASP A 225 4.47 -6.72 -37.09
CA ASP A 225 5.63 -6.24 -37.83
C ASP A 225 5.93 -4.77 -37.56
N SER A 226 4.90 -3.94 -37.43
CA SER A 226 5.06 -2.54 -37.07
C SER A 226 5.42 -2.34 -35.60
N ILE A 227 4.84 -3.10 -34.67
CA ILE A 227 5.22 -3.07 -33.25
C ILE A 227 6.70 -3.46 -33.08
N ALA A 228 7.13 -4.56 -33.72
CA ALA A 228 8.50 -5.06 -33.65
C ALA A 228 9.56 -4.05 -34.13
N LYS A 229 9.21 -3.08 -34.98
CA LYS A 229 10.15 -2.03 -35.41
C LYS A 229 10.55 -1.11 -34.26
N TYR A 230 9.67 -0.91 -33.28
CA TYR A 230 9.92 -0.04 -32.12
C TYR A 230 10.53 -0.78 -30.93
N VAL A 231 10.47 -2.12 -30.89
CA VAL A 231 11.01 -2.91 -29.76
C VAL A 231 12.52 -2.70 -29.63
N HIS A 232 12.96 -2.42 -28.41
CA HIS A 232 14.37 -2.19 -28.11
C HIS A 232 15.22 -3.42 -28.50
N PRO A 233 16.28 -3.25 -29.33
CA PRO A 233 17.00 -4.38 -29.93
C PRO A 233 17.75 -5.26 -28.93
N LYS A 234 18.21 -4.71 -27.80
CA LYS A 234 18.86 -5.47 -26.71
C LYS A 234 17.96 -5.85 -25.54
N LYS A 235 17.15 -4.91 -25.04
CA LYS A 235 16.28 -5.10 -23.86
C LYS A 235 14.99 -5.86 -24.17
N GLY A 236 14.52 -5.88 -25.43
CA GLY A 236 13.18 -6.37 -25.75
C GLY A 236 12.09 -5.44 -25.21
N VAL A 237 10.86 -5.94 -25.15
CA VAL A 237 9.72 -5.28 -24.52
C VAL A 237 9.19 -6.15 -23.37
N ARG A 238 9.14 -5.57 -22.17
CA ARG A 238 8.57 -6.17 -20.96
C ARG A 238 7.06 -5.95 -20.92
N PHE A 239 6.31 -6.96 -20.49
CA PHE A 239 4.87 -6.88 -20.29
C PHE A 239 4.55 -7.03 -18.82
N THR A 240 3.93 -6.01 -18.24
CA THR A 240 3.53 -5.99 -16.85
C THR A 240 2.00 -5.90 -16.79
N PRO A 241 1.29 -6.91 -16.22
CA PRO A 241 -0.18 -6.95 -16.21
C PRO A 241 -0.83 -5.91 -15.31
N TYR A 242 -0.04 -5.27 -14.46
CA TYR A 242 -0.46 -4.29 -13.46
C TYR A 242 0.64 -3.23 -13.26
N THR A 243 0.40 -2.22 -12.42
CA THR A 243 1.27 -1.03 -12.33
C THR A 243 2.70 -1.28 -11.83
N ASN A 244 2.95 -2.36 -11.07
CA ASN A 244 4.26 -2.63 -10.47
C ASN A 244 5.12 -3.51 -11.38
N VAL A 245 6.21 -2.96 -11.90
CA VAL A 245 7.12 -3.64 -12.82
C VAL A 245 8.03 -4.60 -12.05
N SER A 246 8.01 -5.89 -12.41
CA SER A 246 8.91 -6.91 -11.86
C SER A 246 10.01 -7.25 -12.87
N LEU A 247 11.27 -6.97 -12.52
CA LEU A 247 12.42 -7.33 -13.35
C LEU A 247 12.64 -8.86 -13.43
N GLU A 248 12.17 -9.60 -12.42
CA GLU A 248 12.35 -11.04 -12.29
C GLU A 248 11.20 -11.84 -12.93
N ASP A 249 9.95 -11.41 -12.71
CA ASP A 249 8.77 -12.20 -13.08
C ASP A 249 8.12 -11.78 -14.40
N ASP A 250 8.20 -10.49 -14.78
CA ASP A 250 7.54 -10.04 -16.00
C ASP A 250 8.20 -10.65 -17.25
N LEU A 251 7.36 -11.01 -18.21
CA LEU A 251 7.82 -11.60 -19.46
C LEU A 251 8.37 -10.52 -20.39
N VAL A 252 9.50 -10.84 -21.02
CA VAL A 252 10.17 -9.97 -21.99
C VAL A 252 10.20 -10.68 -23.33
N PHE A 253 9.74 -9.99 -24.39
CA PHE A 253 9.79 -10.49 -25.76
C PHE A 253 10.79 -9.66 -26.57
N SER A 254 11.67 -10.34 -27.28
CA SER A 254 12.59 -9.71 -28.21
C SER A 254 11.86 -9.16 -29.45
N LYS A 255 12.57 -8.33 -30.20
CA LYS A 255 12.11 -7.82 -31.49
C LYS A 255 11.66 -8.91 -32.46
N GLU A 256 12.38 -10.04 -32.52
CA GLU A 256 12.04 -11.13 -33.44
C GLU A 256 10.84 -11.94 -32.93
N GLU A 257 10.75 -12.18 -31.62
CA GLU A 257 9.57 -12.85 -31.04
C GLU A 257 8.31 -12.00 -31.20
N MET A 258 8.42 -10.67 -31.12
CA MET A 258 7.30 -9.75 -31.30
C MET A 258 6.64 -9.88 -32.68
N LYS A 259 7.39 -10.18 -33.74
CA LYS A 259 6.83 -10.38 -35.09
C LYS A 259 5.83 -11.54 -35.16
N THR A 260 6.04 -12.55 -34.32
CA THR A 260 5.20 -13.76 -34.26
C THR A 260 4.32 -13.80 -33.01
N PHE A 261 4.25 -12.71 -32.24
CA PHE A 261 3.59 -12.67 -30.93
C PHE A 261 2.13 -13.13 -30.99
N PHE A 262 1.33 -12.58 -31.90
CA PHE A 262 -0.09 -12.92 -32.03
C PHE A 262 -0.35 -14.33 -32.62
N GLU A 263 0.64 -14.91 -33.28
CA GLU A 263 0.57 -16.26 -33.84
C GLU A 263 0.97 -17.33 -32.81
N ASN A 264 1.78 -16.94 -31.81
CA ASN A 264 2.28 -17.82 -30.78
C ASN A 264 1.13 -18.40 -29.93
N LYS A 265 1.08 -19.73 -29.84
CA LYS A 265 0.07 -20.50 -29.09
C LYS A 265 0.59 -21.09 -27.78
N ASN A 266 1.82 -20.77 -27.40
CA ASN A 266 2.35 -21.18 -26.10
C ASN A 266 1.61 -20.43 -25.00
N ILE A 267 1.27 -21.14 -23.93
CA ILE A 267 0.70 -20.56 -22.72
C ILE A 267 1.88 -20.17 -21.81
N TYR A 268 1.87 -18.94 -21.35
CA TYR A 268 2.85 -18.43 -20.39
C TYR A 268 2.13 -18.05 -19.09
N LYS A 269 2.86 -18.10 -17.99
CA LYS A 269 2.46 -17.49 -16.73
C LYS A 269 2.91 -16.04 -16.74
N TRP A 270 1.96 -15.10 -16.79
CA TRP A 270 2.20 -13.67 -16.87
C TRP A 270 2.23 -12.98 -15.51
N GLY A 271 1.89 -13.71 -14.44
CA GLY A 271 1.75 -13.18 -13.09
C GLY A 271 0.55 -13.79 -12.39
N TYR A 272 -0.10 -12.99 -11.55
CA TYR A 272 -1.28 -13.36 -10.78
C TYR A 272 -2.34 -12.28 -10.91
N TYR A 273 -3.62 -12.66 -10.96
CA TYR A 273 -4.72 -11.70 -10.98
C TYR A 273 -4.83 -10.99 -9.61
N ASP A 274 -4.94 -9.67 -9.66
CA ASP A 274 -5.23 -8.87 -8.47
C ASP A 274 -6.59 -9.22 -7.87
N GLY A 275 -6.65 -9.28 -6.54
CA GLY A 275 -7.84 -9.66 -5.78
C GLY A 275 -7.99 -11.18 -5.58
N SER A 276 -7.95 -11.99 -6.65
CA SER A 276 -8.10 -13.45 -6.51
C SER A 276 -6.79 -14.17 -6.18
N GLY A 277 -5.65 -13.65 -6.65
CA GLY A 277 -4.34 -14.29 -6.54
C GLY A 277 -4.18 -15.52 -7.43
N GLU A 278 -5.09 -15.77 -8.38
CA GLU A 278 -4.98 -16.88 -9.33
C GLU A 278 -3.92 -16.59 -10.40
N GLU A 279 -3.26 -17.62 -10.93
CA GLU A 279 -2.25 -17.45 -11.96
C GLU A 279 -2.84 -16.97 -13.30
N ILE A 280 -2.19 -15.99 -13.92
CA ILE A 280 -2.52 -15.51 -15.27
C ILE A 280 -1.81 -16.43 -16.28
N ASN A 281 -2.47 -17.52 -16.66
CA ASN A 281 -1.97 -18.48 -17.65
C ASN A 281 -2.63 -18.25 -19.00
N LEU A 282 -1.97 -17.51 -19.90
CA LEU A 282 -2.53 -17.04 -21.18
C LEU A 282 -1.54 -17.21 -22.33
N THR A 283 -2.05 -17.36 -23.56
CA THR A 283 -1.26 -17.12 -24.77
C THR A 283 -1.01 -15.61 -24.96
N PRO A 284 0.02 -15.20 -25.72
CA PRO A 284 0.29 -13.78 -25.98
C PRO A 284 -0.89 -13.02 -26.59
N SER A 285 -1.67 -13.65 -27.47
CA SER A 285 -2.87 -13.00 -28.03
C SER A 285 -3.97 -12.81 -27.00
N GLU A 286 -4.19 -13.77 -26.09
CA GLU A 286 -5.18 -13.64 -25.02
C GLU A 286 -4.75 -12.61 -23.99
N TYR A 287 -3.46 -12.60 -23.62
CA TYR A 287 -2.90 -11.56 -22.76
C TYR A 287 -3.09 -10.17 -23.38
N TYR A 288 -2.84 -10.04 -24.69
CA TYR A 288 -3.08 -8.78 -25.38
C TYR A 288 -4.54 -8.31 -25.25
N ASP A 289 -5.51 -9.21 -25.44
CA ASP A 289 -6.93 -8.85 -25.39
C ASP A 289 -7.39 -8.43 -23.99
N ILE A 290 -6.72 -8.92 -22.94
CA ILE A 290 -7.09 -8.67 -21.53
C ILE A 290 -6.31 -7.50 -20.91
N PHE A 291 -5.02 -7.35 -21.23
CA PHE A 291 -4.12 -6.42 -20.54
C PHE A 291 -3.42 -5.40 -21.47
N VAL A 292 -3.35 -5.61 -22.79
CA VAL A 292 -2.64 -4.64 -23.67
C VAL A 292 -3.63 -3.73 -24.38
N TYR A 293 -4.69 -4.28 -24.95
CA TYR A 293 -5.72 -3.51 -25.66
C TYR A 293 -7.09 -3.93 -25.17
N SER A 294 -7.24 -3.93 -23.85
CA SER A 294 -8.49 -4.17 -23.13
C SER A 294 -9.57 -3.13 -23.48
N LYS A 295 -9.15 -1.93 -23.91
CA LYS A 295 -9.96 -0.78 -24.28
C LYS A 295 -9.39 -0.08 -25.50
N ASP A 296 -10.18 0.83 -26.06
CA ASP A 296 -9.83 1.60 -27.26
C ASP A 296 -8.84 2.74 -26.97
N PHE A 297 -7.67 2.39 -26.44
CA PHE A 297 -6.66 3.33 -25.94
C PHE A 297 -6.15 4.32 -27.00
N ILE A 298 -6.24 4.02 -28.29
CA ILE A 298 -5.94 4.99 -29.36
C ILE A 298 -6.84 6.24 -29.29
N ASN A 299 -8.06 6.09 -28.77
CA ASN A 299 -9.04 7.15 -28.60
C ASN A 299 -9.24 7.53 -27.12
N ALA A 300 -8.24 7.28 -26.26
CA ALA A 300 -8.28 7.69 -24.86
C ALA A 300 -8.48 9.22 -24.74
N PRO A 301 -9.40 9.69 -23.87
CA PRO A 301 -9.69 11.11 -23.71
C PRO A 301 -8.51 11.88 -23.11
N GLU A 302 -7.70 11.22 -22.29
CA GLU A 302 -6.57 11.80 -21.59
C GLU A 302 -5.29 11.03 -21.92
N ILE A 303 -4.23 11.76 -22.27
CA ILE A 303 -2.93 11.20 -22.62
C ILE A 303 -1.85 11.96 -21.86
N GLY A 304 -1.18 11.26 -20.95
CA GLY A 304 -0.07 11.75 -20.14
C GLY A 304 1.28 11.45 -20.79
N TYR A 305 2.23 12.36 -20.63
CA TYR A 305 3.61 12.19 -21.10
C TYR A 305 4.53 12.45 -19.91
N ASN A 306 5.21 11.42 -19.39
CA ASN A 306 5.91 11.49 -18.10
C ASN A 306 5.04 12.08 -16.97
N GLU A 307 3.74 11.85 -17.06
CA GLU A 307 2.71 12.32 -16.14
C GLU A 307 1.84 11.12 -15.80
N VAL A 308 1.63 10.88 -14.51
CA VAL A 308 0.80 9.79 -14.00
C VAL A 308 -0.63 10.31 -13.87
N LEU A 309 -1.53 9.80 -14.73
CA LEU A 309 -2.95 10.14 -14.76
C LEU A 309 -3.81 9.14 -13.97
N SER A 310 -3.44 7.86 -13.98
CA SER A 310 -4.18 6.83 -13.26
C SER A 310 -3.75 6.74 -11.81
N MET A 311 -4.70 6.61 -10.88
CA MET A 311 -4.43 6.45 -9.45
C MET A 311 -4.97 5.11 -8.95
N GLY A 312 -4.07 4.18 -8.63
CA GLY A 312 -4.40 2.84 -8.15
C GLY A 312 -3.79 2.50 -6.79
N ASN A 313 -4.09 1.29 -6.29
CA ASN A 313 -3.69 0.84 -4.95
C ASN A 313 -2.26 0.27 -4.89
N MET A 314 -1.55 0.14 -6.01
CA MET A 314 -0.22 -0.46 -6.09
C MET A 314 0.86 0.59 -6.35
N LEU A 315 2.04 0.36 -5.76
CA LEU A 315 3.22 1.20 -5.94
C LEU A 315 3.66 1.23 -7.40
N GLU A 316 3.67 2.44 -7.96
CA GLU A 316 4.21 2.74 -9.27
C GLU A 316 5.74 2.86 -9.16
N ASN A 317 6.47 2.05 -9.93
CA ASN A 317 7.94 2.02 -9.91
C ASN A 317 8.56 2.22 -11.31
N GLN A 318 7.76 2.58 -12.32
CA GLN A 318 8.22 2.65 -13.71
C GLN A 318 9.36 3.66 -13.93
N PHE A 319 9.37 4.77 -13.20
CA PHE A 319 10.46 5.76 -13.30
C PHE A 319 11.74 5.33 -12.58
N ASP A 320 11.65 4.36 -11.66
CA ASP A 320 12.78 3.80 -10.93
C ASP A 320 13.40 2.60 -11.65
N VAL A 321 12.57 1.83 -12.39
CA VAL A 321 12.97 0.59 -13.05
C VAL A 321 13.59 0.81 -14.43
N TYR A 322 13.06 1.75 -15.19
CA TYR A 322 13.53 2.05 -16.55
C TYR A 322 14.56 3.19 -16.52
N ASP A 323 15.52 3.15 -17.45
CA ASP A 323 16.66 4.06 -17.50
C ASP A 323 16.33 5.30 -18.34
N ASN A 324 16.15 6.44 -17.67
CA ASN A 324 15.74 7.73 -18.24
C ASN A 324 14.57 7.59 -19.24
N PRO A 325 13.42 7.03 -18.79
CA PRO A 325 12.34 6.69 -19.68
C PRO A 325 11.56 7.92 -20.14
N ILE A 326 10.93 7.80 -21.31
CA ILE A 326 9.72 8.54 -21.61
C ILE A 326 8.55 7.57 -21.55
N ILE A 327 7.52 7.91 -20.79
CA ILE A 327 6.33 7.10 -20.57
C ILE A 327 5.13 7.84 -21.13
N VAL A 328 4.34 7.15 -21.95
CA VAL A 328 3.08 7.66 -22.48
C VAL A 328 1.95 6.86 -21.88
N GLU A 329 1.09 7.53 -21.11
CA GLU A 329 -0.09 6.91 -20.50
C GLU A 329 -1.35 7.30 -21.27
N TYR A 330 -2.12 6.29 -21.68
CA TYR A 330 -3.44 6.44 -22.28
C TYR A 330 -4.49 6.11 -21.22
N TYR A 331 -5.26 7.09 -20.79
CA TYR A 331 -6.12 6.98 -19.60
C TYR A 331 -7.60 7.15 -19.91
N PHE A 332 -8.41 6.27 -19.33
CA PHE A 332 -9.85 6.40 -19.21
C PHE A 332 -10.21 6.54 -17.73
N SER A 333 -10.85 7.64 -17.35
CA SER A 333 -11.29 7.92 -15.96
C SER A 333 -12.45 7.06 -15.46
N GLY A 334 -12.99 6.18 -16.30
CA GLY A 334 -14.15 5.33 -16.02
C GLY A 334 -15.10 5.24 -17.22
N PHE A 335 -15.96 4.23 -17.23
CA PHE A 335 -16.87 3.94 -18.36
C PHE A 335 -18.34 3.96 -17.94
N ASN A 336 -18.68 3.37 -16.79
CA ASN A 336 -20.02 3.36 -16.24
C ASN A 336 -20.10 4.32 -15.02
N PRO A 337 -20.96 5.35 -15.09
CA PRO A 337 -21.17 6.26 -13.96
C PRO A 337 -21.59 5.57 -12.65
N GLU A 338 -22.23 4.40 -12.71
CA GLU A 338 -22.63 3.64 -11.52
C GLU A 338 -21.45 3.11 -10.70
N TYR A 339 -20.27 2.98 -11.32
CA TYR A 339 -19.05 2.59 -10.62
C TYR A 339 -18.31 3.79 -10.02
N GLU A 340 -18.84 5.01 -10.13
CA GLU A 340 -18.26 6.23 -9.53
C GLU A 340 -16.76 6.42 -9.84
N GLY A 341 -16.32 6.00 -11.04
CA GLY A 341 -14.92 6.08 -11.47
C GLY A 341 -14.06 4.88 -11.06
N LEU A 342 -14.59 3.89 -10.34
CA LEU A 342 -13.90 2.65 -9.95
C LEU A 342 -13.76 1.62 -11.09
N ASP A 343 -14.02 2.03 -12.33
CA ASP A 343 -13.80 1.22 -13.52
C ASP A 343 -12.80 1.85 -14.50
N TRP A 344 -11.98 2.78 -14.01
CA TRP A 344 -10.90 3.40 -14.78
C TRP A 344 -9.89 2.36 -15.27
N GLN A 345 -9.29 2.62 -16.43
CA GLN A 345 -8.22 1.81 -17.02
C GLN A 345 -7.17 2.69 -17.66
N SER A 346 -5.92 2.25 -17.64
CA SER A 346 -4.82 2.89 -18.32
C SER A 346 -3.87 1.90 -18.98
N LEU A 347 -3.24 2.36 -20.05
CA LEU A 347 -2.16 1.65 -20.74
C LEU A 347 -0.95 2.57 -20.81
N ARG A 348 0.21 2.10 -20.36
CA ARG A 348 1.46 2.84 -20.45
C ARG A 348 2.42 2.19 -21.43
N LEU A 349 2.95 3.01 -22.34
CA LEU A 349 4.02 2.64 -23.24
C LEU A 349 5.30 3.29 -22.75
N VAL A 350 6.31 2.47 -22.46
CA VAL A 350 7.60 2.92 -21.90
C VAL A 350 8.67 2.89 -22.97
N PHE A 351 9.37 4.00 -23.14
CA PHE A 351 10.42 4.17 -24.14
C PHE A 351 11.76 4.52 -23.49
N GLU A 352 12.83 3.98 -24.03
CA GLU A 352 14.20 4.33 -23.68
C GLU A 352 15.03 4.61 -24.94
N GLN A 353 16.08 5.42 -24.79
CA GLN A 353 16.95 5.76 -25.90
C GLN A 353 18.02 4.68 -26.15
N TYR A 354 18.16 4.27 -27.41
CA TYR A 354 19.21 3.37 -27.88
C TYR A 354 19.77 3.86 -29.22
N GLU A 355 21.08 4.10 -29.28
CA GLU A 355 21.78 4.60 -30.48
C GLU A 355 21.09 5.83 -31.11
N GLY A 356 20.61 6.76 -30.25
CA GLY A 356 19.96 7.99 -30.66
C GLY A 356 18.47 7.87 -31.02
N ASN A 357 17.88 6.69 -30.96
CA ASN A 357 16.46 6.45 -31.26
C ASN A 357 15.69 6.03 -30.00
N TRP A 358 14.42 6.43 -29.88
CA TRP A 358 13.53 5.98 -28.82
C TRP A 358 12.90 4.64 -29.18
N ASN A 359 13.03 3.65 -28.30
CA ASN A 359 12.55 2.29 -28.51
C ASN A 359 11.65 1.87 -27.35
N LEU A 360 10.60 1.10 -27.66
CA LEU A 360 9.70 0.49 -26.70
C LEU A 360 10.44 -0.56 -25.87
N VAL A 361 10.38 -0.42 -24.56
CA VAL A 361 10.96 -1.36 -23.58
C VAL A 361 9.94 -1.93 -22.61
N GLY A 362 8.76 -1.31 -22.49
CA GLY A 362 7.72 -1.75 -21.56
C GLY A 362 6.31 -1.45 -22.06
N ILE A 363 5.39 -2.37 -21.81
CA ILE A 363 3.94 -2.20 -21.91
C ILE A 363 3.36 -2.55 -20.55
N ILE A 364 2.76 -1.58 -19.88
CA ILE A 364 2.24 -1.72 -18.52
C ILE A 364 0.74 -1.45 -18.58
N HIS A 365 -0.05 -2.40 -18.10
CA HIS A 365 -1.47 -2.21 -17.88
C HIS A 365 -1.69 -1.67 -16.48
N ASN A 366 -2.71 -0.83 -16.32
CA ASN A 366 -3.21 -0.48 -15.00
C ASN A 366 -4.73 -0.38 -15.05
N GLN A 367 -5.37 -0.75 -13.96
CA GLN A 367 -6.81 -0.60 -13.82
C GLN A 367 -7.15 -0.58 -12.35
N TRP A 368 -8.34 -0.08 -12.04
CA TRP A 368 -8.86 -0.28 -10.71
C TRP A 368 -9.09 -1.78 -10.46
N THR A 369 -8.55 -2.27 -9.36
CA THR A 369 -8.77 -3.62 -8.83
C THR A 369 -8.95 -3.49 -7.32
N ILE A 370 -10.18 -3.69 -6.81
CA ILE A 370 -10.57 -4.20 -5.47
C ILE A 370 -12.03 -3.87 -5.19
#